data_AF-A0A451BXF7-F1
#
_entry.id   AF-A0A451BXF7-F1
#
_cell.length_a   1.000
_cell.length_b   1.000
_cell.length_c   1.000
_cell.angle_alpha   90.00
_cell.angle_beta   90.00
_cell.angle_gamma   90.00
#
_symmetry.space_group_name_H-M   'P 1'
#
loop_
_entity.id
_entity.type
_entity.pdbx_description
1 polymer ?
#
loop_
_entity_poly.entity_id
_entity_poly.type
_entity_poly.pdbx_seq_one_letter_code
_entity_poly.pdbx_strand_id
1 'polypeptide(L)'
;MADLYRAFGRMSEEPQIGELRLHRSFPFLMAPAKQHFAVYKPLKQGIIIATVLHGRRNIESILRNIGPSLAAEIAKIEKQMRHMQKSNRAS
;
A
#
# COMPACT_ATOMS: atom_id res chain seq x y z
N MET A 1 -0.16 -6.66 -16.77
CA MET A 1 -0.39 -5.32 -16.16
C MET A 1 -1.86 -5.07 -15.84
N ALA A 2 -2.81 -5.27 -16.77
CA ALA A 2 -4.24 -5.04 -16.53
C ALA A 2 -4.79 -5.69 -15.24
N ASP A 3 -4.32 -6.90 -14.91
CA ASP A 3 -4.72 -7.60 -13.69
C ASP A 3 -4.24 -6.93 -12.39
N LEU A 4 -3.06 -6.30 -12.40
CA LEU A 4 -2.56 -5.55 -11.25
C LEU A 4 -3.41 -4.30 -11.03
N TYR A 5 -3.70 -3.56 -12.09
CA TYR A 5 -4.57 -2.37 -12.00
C TYR A 5 -5.98 -2.72 -11.54
N ARG A 6 -6.56 -3.83 -12.01
CA ARG A 6 -7.85 -4.31 -11.52
C ARG A 6 -7.79 -4.66 -10.03
N ALA A 7 -6.71 -5.29 -9.56
CA ALA A 7 -6.52 -5.55 -8.14
C ALA A 7 -6.39 -4.23 -7.35
N PHE A 8 -5.65 -3.24 -7.86
CA PHE A 8 -5.50 -1.94 -7.21
C PHE A 8 -6.84 -1.20 -7.11
N GLY A 9 -7.67 -1.26 -8.15
CA GLY A 9 -9.03 -0.71 -8.13
C GLY A 9 -9.85 -1.31 -6.98
N ARG A 10 -9.85 -2.64 -6.84
CA ARG A 10 -10.51 -3.33 -5.72
C ARG A 10 -9.98 -2.91 -4.35
N MET A 11 -8.66 -2.79 -4.21
CA MET A 11 -8.06 -2.28 -2.95
C MET A 11 -8.44 -0.83 -2.67
N SER A 12 -8.70 -0.02 -3.71
CA SER A 12 -9.15 1.36 -3.53
C SER A 12 -10.62 1.44 -3.14
N GLU A 13 -11.46 0.55 -3.67
CA GLU A 13 -12.88 0.44 -3.34
C GLU A 13 -13.09 -0.16 -1.94
N GLU A 14 -12.28 -1.15 -1.57
CA GLU A 14 -12.32 -1.84 -0.29
C GLU A 14 -10.91 -1.89 0.34
N PRO A 15 -10.46 -0.80 1.00
CA PRO A 15 -9.10 -0.71 1.55
C PRO A 15 -8.77 -1.77 2.60
N GLN A 16 -9.79 -2.34 3.26
CA GLN A 16 -9.64 -3.32 4.32
C GLN A 16 -9.33 -4.74 3.82
N ILE A 17 -9.42 -5.02 2.51
CA ILE A 17 -9.33 -6.38 1.94
C ILE A 17 -8.02 -7.13 2.29
N GLY A 18 -6.95 -6.39 2.62
CA GLY A 18 -5.66 -6.94 3.03
C GLY A 18 -5.53 -7.29 4.51
N GLU A 19 -6.53 -7.02 5.36
CA GLU A 19 -6.46 -7.25 6.82
C GLU A 19 -6.21 -8.73 7.19
N LEU A 20 -6.78 -9.66 6.42
CA LEU A 20 -6.60 -11.11 6.61
C LEU A 20 -5.12 -11.54 6.57
N ARG A 21 -4.25 -10.75 5.94
CA ARG A 21 -2.82 -11.03 5.79
C ARG A 21 -1.92 -10.06 6.55
N LEU A 22 -2.50 -9.21 7.41
CA LEU A 22 -1.77 -8.21 8.20
C LEU A 22 -0.61 -8.82 8.99
N HIS A 23 -0.79 -10.01 9.58
CA HIS A 23 0.25 -10.72 10.33
C HIS A 23 1.55 -10.98 9.54
N ARG A 24 1.49 -10.99 8.19
CA ARG A 24 2.64 -11.23 7.31
C ARG A 24 3.28 -9.96 6.77
N SER A 25 2.56 -8.85 6.81
CA SER A 25 2.95 -7.60 6.15
C SER A 25 2.94 -6.38 7.06
N PHE A 26 2.62 -6.54 8.35
CA PHE A 26 2.60 -5.46 9.32
C PHE A 26 3.88 -4.60 9.23
N PRO A 27 3.77 -3.27 9.16
CA PRO A 27 2.58 -2.43 9.38
C PRO A 27 1.73 -2.14 8.13
N PHE A 28 1.94 -2.86 7.04
CA PHE A 28 1.20 -2.69 5.77
C PHE A 28 0.10 -3.73 5.61
N LEU A 29 -0.88 -3.43 4.75
CA LEU A 29 -1.85 -4.40 4.26
C LEU A 29 -1.31 -5.16 3.04
N MET A 30 -1.81 -6.37 2.82
CA MET A 30 -1.39 -7.20 1.71
C MET A 30 -2.57 -7.91 1.04
N ALA A 31 -2.75 -7.67 -0.25
CA ALA A 31 -3.81 -8.29 -1.05
C ALA A 31 -3.23 -9.08 -2.24
N PRO A 32 -3.85 -10.22 -2.61
CA PRO A 32 -3.45 -10.99 -3.78
C PRO A 32 -3.75 -10.21 -5.08
N ALA A 33 -2.81 -10.25 -6.01
CA ALA A 33 -2.91 -9.68 -7.34
C ALA A 33 -2.40 -10.70 -8.39
N LYS A 34 -3.22 -11.72 -8.64
CA LYS A 34 -2.86 -12.94 -9.39
C LYS A 34 -1.63 -13.64 -8.81
N GLN A 35 -0.53 -13.67 -9.57
CA GLN A 35 0.73 -14.32 -9.16
C GLN A 35 1.57 -13.45 -8.21
N HIS A 36 1.10 -12.25 -7.90
CA HIS A 36 1.77 -11.29 -7.03
C HIS A 36 0.95 -11.03 -5.77
N PHE A 37 1.60 -10.43 -4.79
CA PHE A 37 0.95 -9.71 -3.70
C PHE A 37 1.29 -8.23 -3.82
N ALA A 38 0.27 -7.40 -3.70
CA ALA A 38 0.44 -5.97 -3.52
C ALA A 38 0.50 -5.69 -2.01
N VAL A 39 1.55 -4.99 -1.60
CA VAL A 39 1.70 -4.47 -0.24
C VAL A 39 1.36 -2.99 -0.29
N TYR A 40 0.40 -2.57 0.51
CA TYR A 40 -0.20 -1.24 0.40
C TYR A 40 -0.59 -0.66 1.75
N LYS A 41 -0.89 0.64 1.79
CA LYS A 41 -1.40 1.34 2.97
C LYS A 41 -2.65 2.15 2.61
N PRO A 42 -3.78 1.97 3.33
CA PRO A 42 -4.92 2.87 3.25
C PRO A 42 -4.59 4.27 3.77
N LEU A 43 -5.00 5.29 3.03
CA LEU A 43 -4.99 6.70 3.40
C LEU A 43 -6.42 7.26 3.38
N LYS A 44 -6.61 8.49 3.86
CA LYS A 44 -7.92 9.16 3.81
C LYS A 44 -8.45 9.37 2.39
N GLN A 45 -7.55 9.47 1.40
CA GLN A 45 -7.87 9.83 0.02
C GLN A 45 -7.81 8.64 -0.96
N GLY A 46 -7.50 7.44 -0.47
CA GLY A 46 -7.30 6.26 -1.31
C GLY A 46 -6.26 5.31 -0.72
N ILE A 47 -5.49 4.65 -1.58
CA ILE A 47 -4.41 3.73 -1.17
C ILE A 47 -3.06 4.15 -1.75
N ILE A 48 -1.99 3.80 -1.07
CA ILE A 48 -0.63 3.79 -1.64
C ILE A 48 -0.17 2.35 -1.81
N ILE A 49 0.20 1.97 -3.03
CA ILE A 49 0.91 0.71 -3.28
C ILE A 49 2.38 0.93 -2.92
N ALA A 50 2.83 0.30 -1.83
CA ALA A 50 4.20 0.41 -1.34
C ALA A 50 5.16 -0.43 -2.20
N THR A 51 4.74 -1.64 -2.56
CA THR A 51 5.51 -2.54 -3.44
C THR A 51 4.62 -3.67 -3.99
N VAL A 52 5.07 -4.32 -5.07
CA VAL A 52 4.46 -5.51 -5.65
C VAL A 52 5.48 -6.63 -5.63
N LEU A 53 5.14 -7.74 -4.98
CA LEU A 53 6.04 -8.87 -4.76
C LEU A 53 5.50 -10.12 -5.45
N HIS A 54 6.37 -10.89 -6.10
CA HIS A 54 5.97 -12.18 -6.66
C HIS A 54 5.60 -13.16 -5.52
N GLY A 55 4.48 -13.87 -5.64
CA GLY A 55 3.89 -14.66 -4.54
C GLY A 55 4.67 -15.90 -4.11
N ARG A 56 5.73 -16.26 -4.86
CA ARG A 56 6.68 -17.33 -4.52
C ARG A 56 7.87 -16.86 -3.68
N ARG A 57 8.03 -15.56 -3.43
CA ARG A 57 9.14 -15.02 -2.64
C ARG A 57 8.84 -15.08 -1.14
N ASN A 58 9.90 -15.05 -0.32
CA ASN A 58 9.77 -14.85 1.12
C ASN A 58 9.42 -13.37 1.40
N ILE A 59 8.12 -13.07 1.40
CA ILE A 59 7.59 -11.71 1.56
C ILE A 59 8.00 -11.12 2.91
N GLU A 60 7.94 -11.90 3.98
CA GLU A 60 8.25 -11.42 5.33
C GLU A 60 9.72 -11.01 5.46
N SER A 61 10.65 -11.77 4.88
CA SER A 61 12.07 -11.40 4.84
C SER A 61 12.29 -10.13 4.03
N ILE A 62 11.64 -10.01 2.86
CA ILE A 62 11.74 -8.80 2.03
C ILE A 62 11.23 -7.58 2.79
N LEU A 63 10.02 -7.67 3.37
CA LEU A 63 9.41 -6.57 4.11
C LEU A 63 10.18 -6.19 5.38
N ARG A 64 10.82 -7.15 6.05
CA ARG A 64 11.72 -6.84 7.17
C ARG A 64 12.89 -5.97 6.74
N ASN A 65 13.42 -6.18 5.53
CA ASN A 65 14.58 -5.45 5.02
C ASN A 65 14.20 -4.08 4.44
N ILE A 66 13.14 -3.99 3.64
CA ILE A 66 12.77 -2.76 2.93
C ILE A 66 11.66 -1.96 3.63
N GLY A 67 10.90 -2.58 4.52
CA GLY A 67 9.73 -2.01 5.18
C GLY A 67 9.98 -0.69 5.90
N PRO A 68 11.08 -0.53 6.68
CA PRO A 68 11.38 0.76 7.31
C PRO A 68 11.53 1.91 6.30
N SER A 69 12.18 1.65 5.16
CA SER A 69 12.33 2.67 4.10
C SER A 69 10.98 3.00 3.44
N LEU A 70 10.19 1.97 3.13
CA LEU A 70 8.84 2.16 2.57
C LEU A 70 7.94 2.97 3.51
N ALA A 71 8.00 2.69 4.82
CA ALA A 71 7.22 3.40 5.81
C ALA A 71 7.63 4.89 5.89
N ALA A 72 8.93 5.19 5.81
CA ALA A 72 9.43 6.56 5.80
C ALA A 72 8.98 7.33 4.54
N GLU A 73 9.01 6.69 3.36
CA GLU A 73 8.53 7.31 2.12
C GLU A 73 7.02 7.57 2.15
N ILE A 74 6.23 6.60 2.60
CA ILE A 74 4.79 6.77 2.75
C ILE A 74 4.46 7.92 3.72
N ALA A 75 5.17 8.02 4.85
CA ALA A 75 4.97 9.12 5.79
C ALA A 75 5.27 10.50 5.18
N LYS A 76 6.29 10.59 4.29
CA LYS A 76 6.58 11.82 3.54
C LYS A 76 5.45 12.17 2.57
N ILE A 77 4.95 11.20 1.81
CA ILE A 77 3.84 11.39 0.87
C ILE A 77 2.58 11.84 1.62
N GLU A 78 2.23 11.16 2.71
CA GLU A 78 1.08 11.54 3.54
C GLU A 78 1.20 12.98 4.06
N LYS A 79 2.41 13.41 4.46
CA LYS A 79 2.64 14.80 4.89
C LYS A 79 2.41 15.78 3.74
N GLN A 80 2.94 15.51 2.54
CA GLN A 80 2.77 16.35 1.36
C GLN A 80 1.29 16.47 0.97
N MET A 81 0.56 15.35 0.95
CA MET A 81 -0.88 15.35 0.64
C MET A 81 -1.70 16.17 1.65
N ARG A 82 -1.37 16.12 2.95
CA ARG A 82 -2.00 16.96 3.97
C ARG A 82 -1.77 18.45 3.73
N HIS A 83 -0.58 18.85 3.26
CA HIS A 83 -0.27 20.25 2.97
C HIS A 83 -1.01 20.77 1.73
N MET A 84 -1.08 19.99 0.65
CA MET A 84 -1.86 20.35 -0.55
C MET A 84 -3.34 20.58 -0.23
N GLN A 85 -3.94 19.76 0.64
CA GLN A 85 -5.35 19.92 1.03
C GLN A 85 -5.63 21.19 1.83
N LYS A 86 -4.68 21.64 2.65
CA LYS A 86 -4.82 22.92 3.37
C LYS A 86 -4.73 24.10 2.41
N SER A 87 -3.87 24.02 1.40
CA SER A 87 -3.74 25.05 0.37
C SER A 87 -5.02 25.19 -0.45
N ASN A 88 -5.62 24.09 -0.90
CA ASN A 88 -6.84 24.10 -1.73
C ASN A 88 -8.12 24.53 -0.99
N ARG A 89 -8.11 24.58 0.35
CA ARG A 89 -9.25 25.08 1.14
C ARG A 89 -9.13 26.56 1.49
N ALA A 90 -7.99 27.18 1.23
CA ALA A 90 -7.69 28.58 1.52
C ALA A 90 -7.72 29.46 0.26
N SER A 91 -8.11 28.90 -0.88
CA SER A 91 -8.33 29.55 -2.18
C SER A 91 -9.80 29.38 -2.57
#